data_AF-A0A078BA01-F1
#
_entry.id   AF-A0A078BA01-F1
#
_cell.length_a   1.000
_cell.length_b   1.000
_cell.length_c   1.000
_cell.angle_alpha   90.00
_cell.angle_beta   90.00
_cell.angle_gamma   90.00
#
_symmetry.space_group_name_H-M   'P 1'
#
loop_
_entity.id
_entity.type
_entity.pdbx_description
1 polymer ?
#
loop_
_entity_poly.entity_id
_entity_poly.type
_entity_poly.pdbx_seq_one_letter_code
_entity_poly.pdbx_strand_id
1 'polypeptide(L)'
;MRTFLILTFLILSVGRYVHLKFVLSSCENWLKGISQELDQSNEQSCIFPEPNICPMDMVDGVINLPRYLREFQCEYQVNRIGYFEKYYHTDKAYIAHPLSKYFKEDQRLLSTFPHEILKHSQGYDSLEEAIANNHEVIVDTRNEKMIITVPRNETLAQERKEISKNVQRGDLRQNILLVFIDTLSRQRLHAKLPKSVQFFRERDHKEFFRLHAFWGRTQETAFPFLYEKTLQDFVENPPVKDEDDIKMIPPPQEPYDHLFSNFKDQGFITGWTGNICETGMFSQKAFYNQYVKNTPTDHEGLSSTCDPNLYDYNSADNDFQGPYSSTRRCLYKRDSYEYPFEYSKEFFKAYPTENKMMMMTFMDMHEGTIEVIKYLDDPLANFLKEMEDENTTIIFWSDHGLHLWGIIMALSRESQAYIEVMNPFIIINNMQGLTIEQEHYLDVNQQKLVTHIHFHNFLKFFASGKVPQSRMNLINKLGSDREVCDFIGSRCLCENFPKTIRYQRWPDY
;
A
#
# COMPACT_ATOMS: atom_id res chain seq x y z
N MET A 1 14.86 47.57 32.45
CA MET A 1 15.71 46.41 32.81
C MET A 1 14.93 45.27 33.47
N ARG A 2 14.26 45.47 34.62
CA ARG A 2 13.51 44.40 35.33
C ARG A 2 12.42 43.72 34.47
N THR A 3 11.57 44.49 33.78
CA THR A 3 10.53 43.94 32.89
C THR A 3 11.10 43.15 31.73
N PHE A 4 12.20 43.65 31.12
CA PHE A 4 12.90 42.96 30.03
C PHE A 4 13.44 41.60 30.51
N LEU A 5 14.12 41.56 31.66
CA LEU A 5 14.64 40.30 32.21
C LEU A 5 13.54 39.29 32.54
N ILE A 6 12.39 39.75 33.07
CA ILE A 6 11.23 38.89 33.32
C ILE A 6 10.67 38.32 32.01
N LEU A 7 10.49 39.16 30.98
CA LEU A 7 10.01 38.71 29.67
C LEU A 7 10.99 37.74 29.02
N THR A 8 12.30 38.02 29.05
CA THR A 8 13.32 37.09 28.55
C THR A 8 13.29 35.77 29.30
N PHE A 9 13.20 35.78 30.63
CA PHE A 9 13.09 34.55 31.41
C PHE A 9 11.83 33.74 31.08
N LEU A 10 10.68 34.40 30.90
CA LEU A 10 9.43 33.74 30.50
C LEU A 10 9.54 33.14 29.09
N ILE A 11 10.08 33.88 28.12
CA ILE A 11 10.30 33.38 26.75
C ILE A 11 11.24 32.17 26.77
N LEU A 12 12.35 32.24 27.51
CA LEU A 12 13.29 31.12 27.64
C LEU A 12 12.66 29.92 28.36
N SER A 13 11.83 30.16 29.37
CA SER A 13 11.13 29.09 30.10
C SER A 13 10.09 28.40 29.22
N VAL A 14 9.30 29.16 28.46
CA VAL A 14 8.36 28.64 27.46
C VAL A 14 9.10 27.90 26.35
N GLY A 15 10.17 28.50 25.80
CA GLY A 15 11.00 27.87 24.78
C GLY A 15 11.63 26.56 25.26
N ARG A 16 12.13 26.51 26.50
CA ARG A 16 12.63 25.29 27.12
C ARG A 16 11.52 24.27 27.35
N TYR A 17 10.35 24.68 27.84
CA TYR A 17 9.20 23.79 28.02
C TYR A 17 8.77 23.17 26.69
N VAL A 18 8.61 23.99 25.65
CA VAL A 18 8.30 23.53 24.28
C VAL A 18 9.39 22.58 23.79
N HIS A 19 10.67 22.92 23.95
CA HIS A 19 11.76 22.01 23.56
C HIS A 19 11.68 20.65 24.28
N LEU A 20 11.50 20.64 25.60
CA LEU A 20 11.40 19.40 26.36
C LEU A 20 10.14 18.58 26.04
N LYS A 21 8.98 19.23 25.91
CA LYS A 21 7.67 18.58 25.75
C LYS A 21 7.24 18.32 24.32
N PHE A 22 7.95 18.88 23.35
CA PHE A 22 7.60 18.73 21.94
C PHE A 22 8.74 18.15 21.13
N VAL A 23 9.99 18.54 21.42
CA VAL A 23 11.15 18.03 20.67
C VAL A 23 11.65 16.73 21.27
N LEU A 24 11.94 16.69 22.58
CA LEU A 24 12.52 15.48 23.19
C LEU A 24 11.52 14.33 23.34
N SER A 25 10.23 14.63 23.47
CA SER A 25 9.17 13.61 23.51
C SER A 25 8.61 13.25 22.15
N SER A 26 9.11 13.87 21.06
CA SER A 26 8.59 13.62 19.70
C SER A 26 8.67 12.15 19.30
N CYS A 27 9.61 11.38 19.88
CA CYS A 27 9.81 9.96 19.58
C CYS A 27 9.27 9.01 20.65
N GLU A 28 8.48 9.45 21.65
CA GLU A 28 8.00 8.58 22.75
C GLU A 28 7.17 7.36 22.30
N ASN A 29 6.66 7.36 21.07
CA ASN A 29 5.89 6.25 20.50
C ASN A 29 6.74 5.33 19.61
N TRP A 30 8.06 5.56 19.53
CA TRP A 30 8.92 4.85 18.59
C TRP A 30 8.93 3.33 18.81
N LEU A 31 8.94 2.89 20.07
CA LEU A 31 8.95 1.46 20.43
C LEU A 31 7.54 0.89 20.68
N LYS A 32 6.51 1.73 20.71
CA LYS A 32 5.14 1.29 21.01
C LYS A 32 4.50 0.66 19.78
N GLY A 33 3.83 -0.47 19.98
CA GLY A 33 2.89 -1.05 19.02
C GLY A 33 1.45 -0.86 19.46
N ILE A 34 0.55 -1.59 18.83
CA ILE A 34 -0.89 -1.55 19.08
C ILE A 34 -1.22 -2.12 20.45
N SER A 35 -0.62 -3.27 20.78
CA SER A 35 -0.87 -4.03 22.03
C SER A 35 0.38 -4.42 22.81
N GLN A 36 1.56 -4.33 22.19
CA GLN A 36 2.83 -4.67 22.83
C GLN A 36 3.90 -3.65 22.43
N GLU A 37 5.01 -3.65 23.16
CA GLU A 37 6.17 -2.84 22.83
C GLU A 37 7.20 -3.67 22.05
N LEU A 38 8.10 -2.98 21.36
CA LEU A 38 9.23 -3.56 20.67
C LEU A 38 10.23 -4.13 21.69
N ASP A 39 10.37 -5.45 21.75
CA ASP A 39 11.35 -6.08 22.65
C ASP A 39 12.77 -5.95 22.10
N GLN A 40 13.58 -5.07 22.69
CA GLN A 40 14.99 -4.89 22.36
C GLN A 40 15.95 -5.55 23.37
N SER A 41 15.45 -6.36 24.31
CA SER A 41 16.27 -6.94 25.39
C SER A 41 17.10 -8.16 24.95
N ASN A 42 16.75 -8.80 23.84
CA ASN A 42 17.41 -9.99 23.33
C ASN A 42 18.54 -9.64 22.34
N GLU A 43 19.78 -9.98 22.70
CA GLU A 43 20.97 -9.75 21.85
C GLU A 43 20.93 -10.46 20.49
N GLN A 44 20.15 -11.53 20.37
CA GLN A 44 19.94 -12.25 19.09
C GLN A 44 18.86 -11.63 18.21
N SER A 45 18.11 -10.67 18.75
CA SER A 45 17.12 -9.90 18.01
C SER A 45 17.74 -8.61 17.47
N CYS A 46 17.17 -8.09 16.40
CA CYS A 46 17.57 -6.82 15.83
C CYS A 46 17.26 -5.66 16.80
N ILE A 47 18.30 -4.93 17.21
CA ILE A 47 18.18 -3.67 17.93
C ILE A 47 17.91 -2.57 16.89
N PHE A 48 16.71 -2.01 16.93
CA PHE A 48 16.31 -0.92 16.03
C PHE A 48 16.74 0.42 16.62
N PRO A 49 17.40 1.29 15.85
CA PRO A 49 17.80 2.61 16.32
C PRO A 49 16.57 3.43 16.73
N GLU A 50 16.64 4.06 17.91
CA GLU A 50 15.68 5.07 18.34
C GLU A 50 16.23 6.47 18.05
N PRO A 51 15.54 7.28 17.24
CA PRO A 51 15.98 8.64 17.00
C PRO A 51 15.75 9.54 18.22
N ASN A 52 16.66 10.48 18.45
CA ASN A 52 16.53 11.45 19.54
C ASN A 52 15.46 12.53 19.27
N ILE A 53 15.15 12.77 18.00
CA ILE A 53 14.15 13.75 17.55
C ILE A 53 13.37 13.17 16.36
N CYS A 54 12.07 13.48 16.30
CA CYS A 54 11.17 13.06 15.25
C CYS A 54 10.53 14.30 14.62
N PRO A 55 11.20 15.00 13.67
CA PRO A 55 10.70 16.24 13.09
C PRO A 55 9.39 16.09 12.34
N MET A 56 9.07 14.89 11.84
CA MET A 56 7.76 14.61 11.25
C MET A 56 6.62 14.80 12.26
N ASP A 57 6.82 14.42 13.54
CA ASP A 57 5.87 14.72 14.62
C ASP A 57 5.86 16.21 14.97
N MET A 58 7.01 16.88 14.84
CA MET A 58 7.13 18.30 15.18
C MET A 58 6.39 19.23 14.20
N VAL A 59 6.16 18.79 12.96
CA VAL A 59 5.45 19.57 11.94
C VAL A 59 4.01 19.10 11.72
N ASP A 60 3.57 18.11 12.50
CA ASP A 60 2.23 17.53 12.40
C ASP A 60 1.14 18.61 12.54
N GLY A 61 0.25 18.70 11.55
CA GLY A 61 -0.84 19.66 11.49
C GLY A 61 -0.44 21.09 11.12
N VAL A 62 0.85 21.40 10.99
CA VAL A 62 1.33 22.75 10.64
C VAL A 62 1.10 23.03 9.16
N ILE A 63 1.38 22.04 8.29
CA ILE A 63 1.31 22.17 6.82
C ILE A 63 0.03 21.50 6.27
N ASN A 64 -1.04 21.49 7.06
CA ASN A 64 -2.32 20.90 6.64
C ASN A 64 -3.09 21.90 5.75
N LEU A 65 -2.72 21.99 4.47
CA LEU A 65 -3.32 22.95 3.54
C LEU A 65 -4.85 22.85 3.49
N PRO A 66 -5.49 21.66 3.42
CA PRO A 66 -6.95 21.54 3.38
C PRO A 66 -7.68 22.02 4.64
N ARG A 67 -6.97 22.11 5.78
CA ARG A 67 -7.52 22.70 7.01
C ARG A 67 -7.66 24.21 6.89
N TYR A 68 -6.76 24.88 6.18
CA TYR A 68 -6.67 26.34 6.14
C TYR A 68 -7.26 26.97 4.88
N LEU A 69 -7.26 26.23 3.77
CA LEU A 69 -7.70 26.71 2.46
C LEU A 69 -8.92 25.92 2.00
N ARG A 70 -10.02 26.66 1.82
CA ARG A 70 -11.33 26.11 1.44
C ARG A 70 -11.26 25.41 0.09
N GLU A 71 -10.46 25.92 -0.83
CA GLU A 71 -10.30 25.43 -2.20
C GLU A 71 -9.75 23.99 -2.26
N PHE A 72 -9.14 23.52 -1.17
CA PHE A 72 -8.60 22.18 -1.04
C PHE A 72 -9.53 21.20 -0.32
N GLN A 73 -10.78 21.59 -0.04
CA GLN A 73 -11.81 20.68 0.48
C GLN A 73 -12.71 20.22 -0.67
N CYS A 74 -13.12 18.95 -0.65
CA CYS A 74 -13.80 18.31 -1.77
C CYS A 74 -15.13 18.97 -2.14
N GLU A 75 -15.88 19.48 -1.15
CA GLU A 75 -17.14 20.16 -1.36
C GLU A 75 -17.03 21.47 -2.17
N TYR A 76 -15.81 22.01 -2.32
CA TYR A 76 -15.55 23.24 -3.06
C TYR A 76 -14.72 23.05 -4.33
N GLN A 77 -14.22 21.84 -4.59
CA GLN A 77 -13.57 21.54 -5.85
C GLN A 77 -14.61 21.51 -6.98
N VAL A 78 -14.30 22.21 -8.07
CA VAL A 78 -15.18 22.34 -9.23
C VAL A 78 -14.71 21.37 -10.31
N ASN A 79 -15.58 20.44 -10.70
CA ASN A 79 -15.30 19.55 -11.83
C ASN A 79 -15.32 20.35 -13.13
N ARG A 80 -14.39 20.05 -14.02
CA ARG A 80 -14.24 20.71 -15.32
C ARG A 80 -15.12 19.96 -16.32
N ILE A 81 -16.42 20.28 -16.40
CA ILE A 81 -17.39 19.58 -17.26
C ILE A 81 -16.91 19.45 -18.72
N GLY A 82 -16.22 20.47 -19.25
CA GLY A 82 -15.64 20.42 -20.61
C GLY A 82 -14.56 19.34 -20.80
N TYR A 83 -14.08 18.70 -19.73
CA TYR A 83 -13.15 17.58 -19.81
C TYR A 83 -13.82 16.31 -20.30
N PHE A 84 -15.13 16.16 -20.12
CA PHE A 84 -15.87 15.01 -20.64
C PHE A 84 -15.74 14.93 -22.15
N GLU A 85 -16.12 15.99 -22.86
CA GLU A 85 -16.03 16.05 -24.31
C GLU A 85 -14.56 16.06 -24.79
N LYS A 86 -13.67 16.79 -24.09
CA LYS A 86 -12.26 16.92 -24.49
C LYS A 86 -11.51 15.59 -24.45
N TYR A 87 -11.68 14.80 -23.38
CA TYR A 87 -10.85 13.61 -23.13
C TYR A 87 -11.56 12.30 -23.49
N TYR A 88 -12.87 12.19 -23.26
CA TYR A 88 -13.63 10.98 -23.61
C TYR A 88 -14.27 11.03 -25.01
N HIS A 89 -14.23 12.19 -25.68
CA HIS A 89 -14.75 12.37 -27.04
C HIS A 89 -16.23 11.99 -27.19
N THR A 90 -17.04 12.28 -26.16
CA THR A 90 -18.47 11.98 -26.14
C THR A 90 -19.25 13.02 -25.33
N ASP A 91 -20.50 13.26 -25.71
CA ASP A 91 -21.47 14.15 -25.05
C ASP A 91 -22.58 13.37 -24.30
N LYS A 92 -22.41 12.04 -24.21
CA LYS A 92 -23.38 11.12 -23.63
C LYS A 92 -23.56 11.34 -22.12
N ALA A 93 -24.73 10.95 -21.62
CA ALA A 93 -25.11 11.14 -20.22
C ALA A 93 -24.28 10.27 -19.26
N TYR A 94 -23.83 9.12 -19.74
CA TYR A 94 -23.01 8.18 -18.99
C TYR A 94 -21.76 7.84 -19.78
N ILE A 95 -20.61 7.78 -19.11
CA ILE A 95 -19.34 7.37 -19.69
C ILE A 95 -18.86 6.16 -18.91
N ALA A 96 -18.76 5.01 -19.56
CA ALA A 96 -18.29 3.80 -18.91
C ALA A 96 -16.81 3.56 -19.22
N HIS A 97 -16.02 3.38 -18.17
CA HIS A 97 -14.61 3.03 -18.31
C HIS A 97 -14.47 1.57 -18.76
N PRO A 98 -13.44 1.24 -19.56
CA PRO A 98 -13.18 -0.12 -19.99
C PRO A 98 -12.73 -1.01 -18.82
N LEU A 99 -12.92 -2.32 -18.97
CA LEU A 99 -12.37 -3.30 -18.04
C LEU A 99 -10.89 -3.54 -18.37
N SER A 100 -9.99 -2.96 -17.59
CA SER A 100 -8.54 -2.99 -17.81
C SER A 100 -7.92 -4.39 -17.79
N LYS A 101 -8.62 -5.39 -17.24
CA LYS A 101 -8.19 -6.80 -17.30
C LYS A 101 -8.10 -7.37 -18.72
N TYR A 102 -8.74 -6.72 -19.70
CA TYR A 102 -8.67 -7.10 -21.12
C TYR A 102 -7.60 -6.32 -21.90
N PHE A 103 -6.88 -5.40 -21.25
CA PHE A 103 -5.78 -4.69 -21.88
C PHE A 103 -4.59 -5.62 -22.10
N LYS A 104 -3.89 -5.39 -23.21
CA LYS A 104 -2.59 -6.01 -23.47
C LYS A 104 -1.54 -5.46 -22.52
N GLU A 105 -0.42 -6.16 -22.41
CA GLU A 105 0.67 -5.79 -21.51
C GLU A 105 1.24 -4.38 -21.78
N ASP A 106 1.39 -3.98 -23.04
CA ASP A 106 1.84 -2.65 -23.44
C ASP A 106 0.84 -1.53 -23.13
N GLN A 107 -0.45 -1.87 -23.05
CA GLN A 107 -1.54 -0.96 -22.64
C GLN A 107 -1.66 -0.81 -21.12
N ARG A 108 -0.95 -1.63 -20.35
CA ARG A 108 -0.97 -1.64 -18.87
C ARG A 108 0.22 -0.93 -18.25
N LEU A 109 1.15 -0.42 -19.06
CA LEU A 109 2.30 0.36 -18.59
C LEU A 109 1.83 1.68 -17.97
N LEU A 110 2.57 2.19 -16.97
CA LEU A 110 2.30 3.48 -16.34
C LEU A 110 2.03 4.61 -17.34
N SER A 111 2.84 4.71 -18.38
CA SER A 111 2.75 5.80 -19.37
C SER A 111 1.55 5.67 -20.33
N THR A 112 1.04 4.46 -20.56
CA THR A 112 -0.03 4.19 -21.53
C THR A 112 -1.39 3.97 -20.85
N PHE A 113 -1.40 3.39 -19.65
CA PHE A 113 -2.61 2.98 -18.95
C PHE A 113 -3.66 4.10 -18.80
N PRO A 114 -3.33 5.30 -18.29
CA PRO A 114 -4.29 6.40 -18.21
C PRO A 114 -4.91 6.78 -19.56
N HIS A 115 -4.12 6.72 -20.64
CA HIS A 115 -4.58 7.07 -21.99
C HIS A 115 -5.46 5.97 -22.58
N GLU A 116 -5.12 4.70 -22.33
CA GLU A 116 -5.91 3.56 -22.81
C GLU A 116 -7.27 3.48 -22.10
N ILE A 117 -7.38 3.90 -20.83
CA ILE A 117 -8.68 4.08 -20.16
C ILE A 117 -9.56 5.08 -20.92
N LEU A 118 -9.05 6.29 -21.21
CA LEU A 118 -9.83 7.31 -21.94
C LEU A 118 -10.22 6.84 -23.34
N LYS A 119 -9.24 6.33 -24.10
CA LYS A 119 -9.41 5.88 -25.48
C LYS A 119 -10.44 4.77 -25.64
N HIS A 120 -10.54 3.87 -24.65
CA HIS A 120 -11.46 2.74 -24.69
C HIS A 120 -12.74 2.96 -23.85
N SER A 121 -12.92 4.14 -23.25
CA SER A 121 -14.17 4.51 -22.60
C SER A 121 -15.28 4.70 -23.63
N GLN A 122 -16.52 4.39 -23.24
CA GLN A 122 -17.69 4.43 -24.12
C GLN A 122 -18.81 5.27 -23.54
N GLY A 123 -19.46 6.09 -24.37
CA GLY A 123 -20.61 6.89 -23.99
C GLY A 123 -21.93 6.14 -24.15
N TYR A 124 -22.84 6.28 -23.19
CA TYR A 124 -24.16 5.64 -23.14
C TYR A 124 -25.27 6.66 -22.86
N ASP A 125 -26.45 6.43 -23.42
CA ASP A 125 -27.62 7.29 -23.19
C ASP A 125 -28.32 7.00 -21.85
N SER A 126 -28.15 5.80 -21.31
CA SER A 126 -28.72 5.36 -20.03
C SER A 126 -27.74 4.57 -19.17
N LEU A 127 -27.95 4.58 -17.85
CA LEU A 127 -27.13 3.82 -16.90
C LEU A 127 -27.34 2.31 -17.08
N GLU A 128 -28.58 1.91 -17.34
CA GLU A 128 -28.97 0.52 -17.52
C GLU A 128 -28.24 -0.10 -18.72
N GLU A 129 -28.07 0.65 -19.80
CA GLU A 129 -27.31 0.21 -20.97
C GLU A 129 -25.82 0.01 -20.66
N ALA A 130 -25.19 0.94 -19.92
CA ALA A 130 -23.81 0.81 -19.50
C ALA A 130 -23.59 -0.42 -18.60
N ILE A 131 -24.50 -0.65 -17.64
CA ILE A 131 -24.47 -1.82 -16.75
C ILE A 131 -24.71 -3.13 -17.54
N ALA A 132 -25.65 -3.14 -18.50
CA ALA A 132 -25.92 -4.30 -19.33
C ALA A 132 -24.72 -4.71 -20.21
N ASN A 133 -23.81 -3.78 -20.48
CA ASN A 133 -22.53 -4.03 -21.16
C ASN A 133 -21.39 -4.43 -20.19
N ASN A 134 -21.72 -4.76 -18.94
CA ASN A 134 -20.80 -5.24 -17.89
C ASN A 134 -19.70 -4.24 -17.50
N HIS A 135 -19.94 -2.95 -17.62
CA HIS A 135 -19.02 -1.94 -17.10
C HIS A 135 -19.09 -1.85 -15.58
N GLU A 136 -17.93 -1.62 -14.96
CA GLU A 136 -17.82 -1.57 -13.50
C GLU A 136 -17.68 -0.17 -12.91
N VAL A 137 -17.13 0.76 -13.69
CA VAL A 137 -16.93 2.17 -13.32
C VAL A 137 -17.60 3.02 -14.39
N ILE A 138 -18.61 3.80 -13.98
CA ILE A 138 -19.45 4.58 -14.88
C ILE A 138 -19.54 6.01 -14.33
N VAL A 139 -19.27 7.01 -15.15
CA VAL A 139 -19.40 8.43 -14.83
C VAL A 139 -20.76 8.93 -15.33
N ASP A 140 -21.59 9.43 -14.43
CA ASP A 140 -22.79 10.22 -14.74
C ASP A 140 -22.36 11.68 -14.93
N THR A 141 -22.33 12.12 -16.19
CA THR A 141 -21.82 13.43 -16.58
C THR A 141 -22.75 14.57 -16.21
N ARG A 142 -24.04 14.28 -16.02
CA ARG A 142 -25.07 15.28 -15.69
C ARG A 142 -25.12 15.59 -14.20
N ASN A 143 -24.94 14.55 -13.38
CA ASN A 143 -24.96 14.68 -11.93
C ASN A 143 -23.56 14.78 -11.31
N GLU A 144 -22.51 14.74 -12.14
CA GLU A 144 -21.11 14.76 -11.72
C GLU A 144 -20.86 13.70 -10.65
N LYS A 145 -21.17 12.43 -10.98
CA LYS A 145 -21.08 11.31 -10.04
C LYS A 145 -20.41 10.12 -10.71
N MET A 146 -19.56 9.42 -9.96
CA MET A 146 -19.10 8.10 -10.34
C MET A 146 -19.96 7.02 -9.68
N ILE A 147 -20.35 6.05 -10.49
CA ILE A 147 -21.18 4.90 -10.14
C ILE A 147 -20.29 3.67 -10.29
N ILE A 148 -20.22 2.90 -9.22
CA ILE A 148 -19.43 1.67 -9.15
C ILE A 148 -20.37 0.50 -8.97
N THR A 149 -20.27 -0.49 -9.85
CA THR A 149 -21.08 -1.71 -9.82
C THR A 149 -20.22 -2.89 -10.23
N VAL A 150 -20.07 -3.92 -9.39
CA VAL A 150 -19.33 -5.12 -9.78
C VAL A 150 -20.33 -6.22 -10.15
N PRO A 151 -20.58 -6.49 -11.44
CA PRO A 151 -21.50 -7.55 -11.83
C PRO A 151 -20.88 -8.91 -11.52
N ARG A 152 -21.69 -9.82 -11.00
CA ARG A 152 -21.28 -11.21 -10.76
C ARG A 152 -21.06 -11.92 -12.10
N ASN A 153 -19.90 -12.51 -12.28
CA ASN A 153 -19.59 -13.39 -13.42
C ASN A 153 -19.79 -14.86 -13.00
N GLU A 154 -20.89 -15.46 -13.42
CA GLU A 154 -21.23 -16.84 -13.04
C GLU A 154 -20.25 -17.88 -13.61
N THR A 155 -19.70 -17.65 -14.81
CA THR A 155 -18.71 -18.54 -15.40
C THR A 155 -17.43 -18.56 -14.56
N LEU A 156 -16.94 -17.38 -14.17
CA LEU A 156 -15.79 -17.23 -13.28
C LEU A 156 -16.04 -17.88 -11.92
N ALA A 157 -17.19 -17.60 -11.30
CA ALA A 157 -17.53 -18.16 -9.99
C ALA A 157 -17.54 -19.69 -10.02
N GLN A 158 -18.14 -20.27 -11.07
CA GLN A 158 -18.19 -21.72 -11.25
C GLN A 158 -16.80 -22.32 -11.52
N GLU A 159 -15.97 -21.68 -12.35
CA GLU A 159 -14.57 -22.09 -12.59
C GLU A 159 -13.77 -22.13 -11.29
N ARG A 160 -13.80 -21.03 -10.53
CA ARG A 160 -13.06 -20.91 -9.25
C ARG A 160 -13.55 -21.92 -8.22
N LYS A 161 -14.85 -22.18 -8.18
CA LYS A 161 -15.44 -23.23 -7.33
C LYS A 161 -14.92 -24.62 -7.68
N GLU A 162 -14.85 -24.98 -8.96
CA GLU A 162 -14.30 -26.29 -9.38
C GLU A 162 -12.81 -26.44 -9.05
N ILE A 163 -12.01 -25.38 -9.22
CA ILE A 163 -10.60 -25.38 -8.79
C ILE A 163 -10.51 -25.62 -7.28
N SER A 164 -11.30 -24.88 -6.49
CA SER A 164 -11.26 -24.93 -5.02
C SER A 164 -11.55 -26.33 -4.44
N LYS A 165 -12.36 -27.17 -5.12
CA LYS A 165 -12.64 -28.55 -4.69
C LYS A 165 -11.39 -29.44 -4.63
N ASN A 166 -10.38 -29.12 -5.43
CA ASN A 166 -9.13 -29.88 -5.51
C ASN A 166 -8.04 -29.32 -4.60
N VAL A 167 -8.29 -28.20 -3.91
CA VAL A 167 -7.33 -27.54 -3.03
C VAL A 167 -7.66 -27.84 -1.57
N GLN A 168 -6.74 -28.49 -0.87
CA GLN A 168 -6.88 -28.77 0.56
C GLN A 168 -6.30 -27.62 1.38
N ARG A 169 -7.11 -26.58 1.62
CA ARG A 169 -6.73 -25.40 2.43
C ARG A 169 -6.94 -25.57 3.94
N GLY A 170 -7.57 -26.66 4.37
CA GLY A 170 -8.01 -26.84 5.75
C GLY A 170 -9.07 -25.81 6.16
N ASP A 171 -9.04 -25.39 7.41
CA ASP A 171 -10.01 -24.44 7.99
C ASP A 171 -9.61 -22.96 7.82
N LEU A 172 -8.63 -22.68 6.94
CA LEU A 172 -8.21 -21.31 6.63
C LEU A 172 -9.38 -20.49 6.10
N ARG A 173 -9.46 -19.22 6.52
CA ARG A 173 -10.53 -18.31 6.11
C ARG A 173 -10.63 -18.16 4.59
N GLN A 174 -11.85 -17.91 4.13
CA GLN A 174 -12.21 -17.89 2.71
C GLN A 174 -11.82 -16.58 2.03
N ASN A 175 -11.85 -15.46 2.75
CA ASN A 175 -11.59 -14.15 2.19
C ASN A 175 -10.34 -13.52 2.78
N ILE A 176 -9.64 -12.75 1.95
CA ILE A 176 -8.57 -11.87 2.36
C ILE A 176 -8.79 -10.48 1.76
N LEU A 177 -8.71 -9.48 2.63
CA LEU A 177 -8.71 -8.06 2.27
C LEU A 177 -7.32 -7.49 2.58
N LEU A 178 -6.57 -7.16 1.53
CA LEU A 178 -5.28 -6.50 1.64
C LEU A 178 -5.47 -4.99 1.50
N VAL A 179 -5.15 -4.25 2.56
CA VAL A 179 -5.16 -2.79 2.59
C VAL A 179 -3.70 -2.33 2.55
N PHE A 180 -3.29 -1.70 1.45
CA PHE A 180 -1.95 -1.18 1.24
C PHE A 180 -1.99 0.35 1.23
N ILE A 181 -1.14 0.98 2.05
CA ILE A 181 -0.91 2.44 2.01
C ILE A 181 0.55 2.67 1.71
N ASP A 182 0.81 3.29 0.57
CA ASP A 182 2.15 3.58 0.11
C ASP A 182 2.83 4.63 1.01
N THR A 183 4.15 4.52 1.24
CA THR A 183 4.99 5.46 2.02
C THR A 183 4.60 5.66 3.50
N LEU A 184 3.78 4.78 4.08
CA LEU A 184 3.39 4.87 5.50
C LEU A 184 4.33 4.06 6.41
N SER A 185 5.17 4.73 7.20
CA SER A 185 5.97 4.05 8.23
C SER A 185 5.11 3.60 9.41
N ARG A 186 5.59 2.64 10.20
CA ARG A 186 4.88 2.18 11.41
C ARG A 186 4.61 3.34 12.37
N GLN A 187 5.57 4.23 12.57
CA GLN A 187 5.39 5.38 13.46
C GLN A 187 4.32 6.34 12.94
N ARG A 188 4.30 6.60 11.62
CA ARG A 188 3.28 7.46 11.02
C ARG A 188 1.90 6.83 11.08
N LEU A 189 1.78 5.50 10.96
CA LEU A 189 0.51 4.80 11.17
C LEU A 189 -0.10 5.15 12.54
N HIS A 190 0.66 4.98 13.62
CA HIS A 190 0.19 5.26 14.99
C HIS A 190 -0.19 6.73 15.20
N ALA A 191 0.52 7.66 14.57
CA ALA A 191 0.29 9.09 14.73
C ALA A 191 -0.87 9.62 13.84
N LYS A 192 -0.98 9.12 12.60
CA LYS A 192 -1.85 9.69 11.57
C LYS A 192 -3.17 8.94 11.39
N LEU A 193 -3.22 7.65 11.79
CA LEU A 193 -4.42 6.80 11.67
C LEU A 193 -4.85 6.21 13.03
N PRO A 194 -5.02 7.02 14.10
CA PRO A 194 -5.31 6.51 15.44
C PRO A 194 -6.63 5.72 15.55
N LYS A 195 -7.67 6.04 14.76
CA LYS A 195 -8.94 5.30 14.79
C LYS A 195 -8.84 3.96 14.08
N SER A 196 -8.08 3.89 13.00
CA SER A 196 -7.76 2.65 12.31
C SER A 196 -6.90 1.75 13.20
N VAL A 197 -5.92 2.31 13.92
CA VAL A 197 -5.16 1.57 14.95
C VAL A 197 -6.08 1.09 16.08
N GLN A 198 -7.03 1.93 16.53
CA GLN A 198 -7.99 1.54 17.55
C GLN A 198 -8.87 0.37 17.10
N PHE A 199 -9.29 0.33 15.82
CA PHE A 199 -10.00 -0.81 15.26
C PHE A 199 -9.23 -2.13 15.47
N PHE A 200 -7.94 -2.15 15.14
CA PHE A 200 -7.10 -3.35 15.36
C PHE A 200 -6.94 -3.66 16.85
N ARG A 201 -6.70 -2.64 17.69
CA ARG A 201 -6.52 -2.81 19.14
C ARG A 201 -7.67 -3.54 19.82
N GLU A 202 -8.89 -3.29 19.36
CA GLU A 202 -10.12 -3.88 19.91
C GLU A 202 -10.35 -5.33 19.49
N ARG A 203 -9.47 -5.91 18.67
CA ARG A 203 -9.61 -7.24 18.07
C ARG A 203 -8.35 -8.07 18.25
N ASP A 204 -8.47 -9.37 17.99
CA ASP A 204 -7.29 -10.22 17.88
C ASP A 204 -6.50 -9.83 16.61
N HIS A 205 -5.29 -9.35 16.83
CA HIS A 205 -4.40 -8.90 15.77
C HIS A 205 -2.96 -9.30 16.07
N LYS A 206 -2.18 -9.36 15.01
CA LYS A 206 -0.73 -9.55 15.06
C LYS A 206 -0.08 -8.37 14.35
N GLU A 207 0.81 -7.67 15.04
CA GLU A 207 1.60 -6.57 14.48
C GLU A 207 3.04 -7.04 14.32
N PHE A 208 3.58 -6.97 13.10
CA PHE A 208 4.98 -7.27 12.85
C PHE A 208 5.80 -5.99 12.99
N PHE A 209 6.54 -5.91 14.08
CA PHE A 209 7.19 -4.66 14.51
C PHE A 209 8.39 -4.26 13.66
N ARG A 210 9.04 -5.25 13.06
CA ARG A 210 10.31 -5.13 12.33
C ARG A 210 10.15 -5.62 10.89
N LEU A 211 9.12 -5.14 10.19
CA LEU A 211 9.10 -5.27 8.74
C LEU A 211 10.14 -4.31 8.16
N HIS A 212 11.04 -4.83 7.34
CA HIS A 212 12.09 -4.05 6.72
C HIS A 212 11.82 -3.87 5.22
N ALA A 213 11.84 -2.62 4.75
CA ALA A 213 11.83 -2.32 3.32
C ALA A 213 13.21 -2.61 2.72
N PHE A 214 13.31 -3.22 1.54
CA PHE A 214 14.64 -3.46 0.94
C PHE A 214 15.32 -2.15 0.53
N TRP A 215 14.49 -1.17 0.18
CA TRP A 215 14.89 0.19 -0.13
C TRP A 215 13.77 1.16 0.18
N GLY A 216 14.07 2.45 0.08
CA GLY A 216 13.13 3.53 0.33
C GLY A 216 12.29 3.89 -0.89
N ARG A 217 11.95 2.91 -1.74
CA ARG A 217 11.19 3.07 -2.98
C ARG A 217 10.29 1.85 -3.17
N THR A 218 9.14 2.07 -3.78
CA THR A 218 8.10 1.04 -3.93
C THR A 218 8.59 -0.16 -4.72
N GLN A 219 9.31 0.07 -5.82
CA GLN A 219 9.75 -0.98 -6.72
C GLN A 219 10.58 -2.08 -6.02
N GLU A 220 11.63 -1.69 -5.30
CA GLU A 220 12.53 -2.61 -4.58
C GLU A 220 11.80 -3.51 -3.57
N THR A 221 10.65 -3.04 -3.10
CA THR A 221 9.88 -3.70 -2.05
C THR A 221 8.66 -4.46 -2.59
N ALA A 222 8.02 -3.93 -3.63
CA ALA A 222 6.91 -4.54 -4.32
C ALA A 222 7.35 -5.78 -5.10
N PHE A 223 8.55 -5.82 -5.69
CA PHE A 223 9.06 -7.02 -6.36
C PHE A 223 9.12 -8.26 -5.44
N PRO A 224 9.75 -8.16 -4.25
CA PRO A 224 9.71 -9.22 -3.25
C PRO A 224 8.29 -9.61 -2.83
N PHE A 225 7.41 -8.63 -2.65
CA PHE A 225 6.02 -8.85 -2.25
C PHE A 225 5.18 -9.55 -3.33
N LEU A 226 5.35 -9.18 -4.60
CA LEU A 226 4.52 -9.66 -5.71
C LEU A 226 5.05 -10.93 -6.36
N TYR A 227 6.37 -11.12 -6.38
CA TYR A 227 7.01 -12.17 -7.17
C TYR A 227 7.94 -13.09 -6.37
N GLU A 228 8.15 -12.85 -5.07
CA GLU A 228 9.16 -13.56 -4.26
C GLU A 228 10.59 -13.37 -4.77
N LYS A 229 10.89 -12.25 -5.44
CA LYS A 229 12.19 -11.98 -6.05
C LYS A 229 12.81 -10.67 -5.58
N THR A 230 14.12 -10.66 -5.48
CA THR A 230 14.97 -9.49 -5.20
C THR A 230 15.86 -9.20 -6.41
N LEU A 231 16.57 -8.06 -6.42
CA LEU A 231 17.57 -7.77 -7.46
C LEU A 231 18.55 -8.95 -7.69
N GLN A 232 18.91 -9.63 -6.60
CA GLN A 232 19.89 -10.70 -6.59
C GLN A 232 19.47 -11.93 -7.42
N ASP A 233 18.18 -12.07 -7.68
CA ASP A 233 17.64 -13.15 -8.51
C ASP A 233 17.74 -12.85 -10.01
N PHE A 234 18.10 -11.62 -10.39
CA PHE A 234 18.12 -11.15 -11.78
C PHE A 234 19.50 -10.74 -12.27
N VAL A 235 20.56 -10.99 -11.52
CA VAL A 235 21.94 -10.57 -11.85
C VAL A 235 22.87 -11.77 -12.02
N GLU A 236 23.84 -11.64 -12.94
CA GLU A 236 24.76 -12.72 -13.32
C GLU A 236 25.67 -13.15 -12.17
N ASN A 237 26.10 -12.20 -11.33
CA ASN A 237 27.13 -12.41 -10.30
C ASN A 237 26.67 -11.91 -8.91
N PRO A 238 25.74 -12.59 -8.23
CA PRO A 238 25.34 -12.23 -6.88
C PRO A 238 26.41 -12.66 -5.83
N PRO A 239 26.61 -11.91 -4.72
CA PRO A 239 25.92 -10.68 -4.39
C PRO A 239 26.50 -9.47 -5.14
N VAL A 240 25.61 -8.65 -5.72
CA VAL A 240 25.96 -7.30 -6.21
C VAL A 240 26.40 -6.44 -5.03
N LYS A 241 27.50 -5.71 -5.19
CA LYS A 241 28.07 -4.84 -4.14
C LYS A 241 27.81 -3.36 -4.37
N ASP A 242 27.70 -2.97 -5.63
CA ASP A 242 27.41 -1.60 -6.06
C ASP A 242 26.60 -1.60 -7.36
N GLU A 243 26.06 -0.45 -7.73
CA GLU A 243 25.27 -0.25 -8.94
C GLU A 243 26.05 -0.58 -10.22
N ASP A 244 27.35 -0.24 -10.26
CA ASP A 244 28.24 -0.53 -11.39
C ASP A 244 28.48 -2.03 -11.63
N ASP A 245 28.22 -2.88 -10.63
CA ASP A 245 28.35 -4.34 -10.73
C ASP A 245 27.11 -5.02 -11.33
N ILE A 246 26.02 -4.26 -11.56
CA ILE A 246 24.74 -4.82 -12.01
C ILE A 246 24.85 -5.25 -13.48
N LYS A 247 24.91 -6.57 -13.67
CA LYS A 247 24.75 -7.22 -14.98
C LYS A 247 23.57 -8.16 -14.91
N MET A 248 22.51 -7.81 -15.63
CA MET A 248 21.26 -8.57 -15.60
C MET A 248 21.42 -9.90 -16.35
N ILE A 249 20.88 -11.00 -15.81
CA ILE A 249 20.78 -12.26 -16.55
C ILE A 249 19.80 -12.11 -17.72
N PRO A 250 19.91 -12.94 -18.77
CA PRO A 250 18.89 -13.01 -19.80
C PRO A 250 17.50 -13.28 -19.19
N PRO A 251 16.43 -12.69 -19.75
CA PRO A 251 15.07 -12.97 -19.29
C PRO A 251 14.77 -14.47 -19.33
N PRO A 252 14.00 -15.00 -18.36
CA PRO A 252 13.57 -16.38 -18.41
C PRO A 252 12.70 -16.63 -19.65
N GLN A 253 12.62 -17.88 -20.10
CA GLN A 253 11.74 -18.24 -21.22
C GLN A 253 10.27 -17.91 -20.91
N GLU A 254 9.86 -18.13 -19.66
CA GLU A 254 8.55 -17.77 -19.14
C GLU A 254 8.74 -16.74 -18.01
N PRO A 255 8.16 -15.53 -18.11
CA PRO A 255 8.22 -14.54 -17.05
C PRO A 255 7.62 -15.05 -15.74
N TYR A 256 8.13 -14.58 -14.60
CA TYR A 256 7.66 -15.01 -13.28
C TYR A 256 6.21 -14.57 -13.03
N ASP A 257 5.45 -15.46 -12.39
CA ASP A 257 4.04 -15.23 -12.09
C ASP A 257 3.82 -14.27 -10.93
N HIS A 258 2.79 -13.44 -11.07
CA HIS A 258 2.33 -12.52 -10.04
C HIS A 258 1.66 -13.27 -8.86
N LEU A 259 1.68 -12.67 -7.66
CA LEU A 259 0.99 -13.20 -6.48
C LEU A 259 -0.49 -13.54 -6.74
N PHE A 260 -1.20 -12.70 -7.50
CA PHE A 260 -2.59 -12.93 -7.88
C PHE A 260 -2.80 -14.23 -8.66
N SER A 261 -1.84 -14.64 -9.52
CA SER A 261 -1.90 -15.91 -10.23
C SER A 261 -1.94 -17.08 -9.24
N ASN A 262 -1.10 -17.04 -8.19
CA ASN A 262 -1.12 -18.05 -7.14
C ASN A 262 -2.51 -18.16 -6.48
N PHE A 263 -3.19 -17.05 -6.22
CA PHE A 263 -4.54 -17.07 -5.65
C PHE A 263 -5.58 -17.64 -6.63
N LYS A 264 -5.53 -17.26 -7.91
CA LYS A 264 -6.42 -17.80 -8.95
C LYS A 264 -6.27 -19.31 -9.10
N ASP A 265 -5.04 -19.81 -9.06
CA ASP A 265 -4.71 -21.24 -9.12
C ASP A 265 -5.23 -22.01 -7.91
N GLN A 266 -5.51 -21.34 -6.78
CA GLN A 266 -6.16 -21.93 -5.61
C GLN A 266 -7.69 -21.71 -5.59
N GLY A 267 -8.27 -21.22 -6.69
CA GLY A 267 -9.72 -21.04 -6.83
C GLY A 267 -10.26 -19.79 -6.14
N PHE A 268 -9.44 -18.75 -5.97
CA PHE A 268 -9.90 -17.44 -5.51
C PHE A 268 -10.39 -16.57 -6.67
N ILE A 269 -11.42 -15.79 -6.41
CA ILE A 269 -11.74 -14.61 -7.21
C ILE A 269 -10.85 -13.47 -6.70
N THR A 270 -10.09 -12.86 -7.60
CA THR A 270 -9.15 -11.80 -7.29
C THR A 270 -9.69 -10.44 -7.74
N GLY A 271 -9.53 -9.43 -6.89
CA GLY A 271 -9.92 -8.05 -7.14
C GLY A 271 -8.81 -7.08 -6.74
N TRP A 272 -8.71 -5.97 -7.46
CA TRP A 272 -7.80 -4.88 -7.12
C TRP A 272 -8.44 -3.53 -7.44
N THR A 273 -8.40 -2.61 -6.48
CA THR A 273 -8.77 -1.21 -6.66
C THR A 273 -7.76 -0.32 -5.96
N GLY A 274 -7.72 0.95 -6.31
CA GLY A 274 -6.87 1.92 -5.65
C GLY A 274 -7.22 3.32 -6.06
N ASN A 275 -6.65 4.30 -5.36
CA ASN A 275 -6.79 5.70 -5.73
C ASN A 275 -5.61 6.23 -6.57
N ILE A 276 -5.10 5.37 -7.44
CA ILE A 276 -4.00 5.63 -8.37
C ILE A 276 -4.31 5.02 -9.74
N CYS A 277 -4.05 5.77 -10.81
CA CYS A 277 -4.30 5.35 -12.19
C CYS A 277 -3.13 4.53 -12.74
N GLU A 278 -2.85 3.39 -12.11
CA GLU A 278 -1.70 2.56 -12.43
C GLU A 278 -2.02 1.07 -12.24
N THR A 279 -1.31 0.21 -12.98
CA THR A 279 -1.33 -1.24 -12.75
C THR A 279 0.03 -1.69 -12.22
N GLY A 280 0.09 -2.77 -11.44
CA GLY A 280 1.36 -3.37 -11.00
C GLY A 280 1.93 -2.91 -9.66
N MET A 281 1.20 -2.11 -8.85
CA MET A 281 1.56 -1.54 -7.53
C MET A 281 2.73 -0.55 -7.56
N PHE A 282 3.58 -0.63 -8.57
CA PHE A 282 4.68 0.28 -8.82
C PHE A 282 4.73 0.60 -10.31
N SER A 283 5.49 1.63 -10.66
CA SER A 283 5.82 2.00 -12.04
C SER A 283 6.59 0.86 -12.75
N GLN A 284 5.89 -0.20 -13.16
CA GLN A 284 6.48 -1.33 -13.87
C GLN A 284 6.90 -0.86 -15.26
N LYS A 285 8.18 -0.48 -15.35
CA LYS A 285 8.80 -0.04 -16.59
C LYS A 285 8.83 -1.21 -17.58
N ALA A 286 8.78 -0.88 -18.87
CA ALA A 286 8.77 -1.87 -19.95
C ALA A 286 9.94 -2.88 -19.87
N PHE A 287 11.08 -2.46 -19.33
CA PHE A 287 12.23 -3.34 -19.08
C PHE A 287 11.88 -4.55 -18.20
N TYR A 288 10.98 -4.43 -17.23
CA TYR A 288 10.67 -5.52 -16.29
C TYR A 288 9.68 -6.54 -16.84
N ASN A 289 8.90 -6.18 -17.85
CA ASN A 289 7.86 -7.04 -18.43
C ASN A 289 8.42 -8.34 -19.04
N GLN A 290 9.66 -8.32 -19.51
CA GLN A 290 10.34 -9.54 -19.97
C GLN A 290 10.68 -10.52 -18.83
N TYR A 291 10.72 -10.05 -17.59
CA TYR A 291 11.08 -10.86 -16.42
C TYR A 291 9.87 -11.29 -15.60
N VAL A 292 8.85 -10.45 -15.49
CA VAL A 292 7.69 -10.68 -14.62
C VAL A 292 6.39 -10.36 -15.34
N LYS A 293 5.34 -11.15 -15.06
CA LYS A 293 4.00 -10.94 -15.65
C LYS A 293 3.24 -9.88 -14.88
N ASN A 294 2.74 -8.86 -15.58
CA ASN A 294 1.71 -7.96 -15.06
C ASN A 294 0.31 -8.62 -15.19
N THR A 295 0.07 -9.67 -14.40
CA THR A 295 -1.18 -10.43 -14.46
C THR A 295 -2.35 -9.62 -13.91
N PRO A 296 -3.39 -9.32 -14.71
CA PRO A 296 -4.58 -8.63 -14.21
C PRO A 296 -5.33 -9.49 -13.20
N THR A 297 -5.98 -8.86 -12.22
CA THR A 297 -6.97 -9.53 -11.37
C THR A 297 -8.24 -9.87 -12.16
N ASP A 298 -9.14 -10.67 -11.58
CA ASP A 298 -10.42 -10.98 -12.24
C ASP A 298 -11.34 -9.75 -12.30
N HIS A 299 -11.15 -8.80 -11.38
CA HIS A 299 -11.84 -7.51 -11.27
C HIS A 299 -10.82 -6.39 -10.97
N GLU A 300 -10.85 -5.30 -11.74
CA GLU A 300 -9.93 -4.15 -11.60
C GLU A 300 -10.69 -2.82 -11.52
N GLY A 301 -10.73 -2.23 -10.34
CA GLY A 301 -11.32 -0.93 -10.03
C GLY A 301 -10.30 0.20 -9.99
N LEU A 302 -9.35 0.23 -10.93
CA LEU A 302 -8.24 1.20 -10.99
C LEU A 302 -8.56 2.41 -11.88
N SER A 303 -9.59 2.29 -12.72
CA SER A 303 -9.91 3.30 -13.73
C SER A 303 -10.58 4.55 -13.18
N SER A 304 -11.15 4.49 -11.97
CA SER A 304 -11.82 5.63 -11.32
C SER A 304 -10.87 6.83 -11.20
N THR A 305 -9.62 6.58 -10.87
CA THR A 305 -8.61 7.64 -10.70
C THR A 305 -7.91 8.05 -11.98
N CYS A 306 -8.28 7.46 -13.11
CA CYS A 306 -7.88 7.92 -14.43
C CYS A 306 -8.79 9.03 -14.97
N ASP A 307 -9.85 9.39 -14.24
CA ASP A 307 -10.73 10.48 -14.66
C ASP A 307 -9.95 11.80 -14.79
N PRO A 308 -10.09 12.55 -15.90
CA PRO A 308 -9.32 13.78 -16.14
C PRO A 308 -9.64 14.91 -15.14
N ASN A 309 -10.73 14.81 -14.37
CA ASN A 309 -11.01 15.73 -13.26
C ASN A 309 -10.12 15.47 -12.04
N LEU A 310 -9.51 14.28 -11.93
CA LEU A 310 -8.56 13.94 -10.88
C LEU A 310 -7.13 13.84 -11.44
N TYR A 311 -6.92 13.11 -12.54
CA TYR A 311 -5.62 12.88 -13.15
C TYR A 311 -5.25 13.99 -14.15
N ASP A 312 -4.13 14.68 -13.93
CA ASP A 312 -3.63 15.68 -14.88
C ASP A 312 -2.77 15.03 -15.97
N TYR A 313 -3.36 14.89 -17.16
CA TYR A 313 -2.70 14.33 -18.34
C TYR A 313 -1.55 15.18 -18.91
N ASN A 314 -1.36 16.41 -18.42
CA ASN A 314 -0.18 17.22 -18.78
C ASN A 314 0.95 17.08 -17.76
N SER A 315 0.63 16.74 -16.51
CA SER A 315 1.59 16.63 -15.40
C SER A 315 1.00 15.78 -14.27
N ALA A 316 1.13 14.45 -14.36
CA ALA A 316 0.61 13.53 -13.35
C ALA A 316 1.18 13.77 -11.94
N ASP A 317 2.38 14.36 -11.87
CA ASP A 317 3.14 14.61 -10.64
C ASP A 317 2.93 16.04 -10.08
N ASN A 318 1.76 16.64 -10.32
CA ASN A 318 1.46 17.98 -9.81
C ASN A 318 1.15 17.94 -8.29
N ASP A 319 1.82 18.79 -7.51
CA ASP A 319 1.63 18.88 -6.05
C ASP A 319 0.20 19.23 -5.61
N PHE A 320 -0.67 19.70 -6.51
CA PHE A 320 -2.04 20.11 -6.19
C PHE A 320 -3.13 19.32 -6.92
N GLN A 321 -2.77 18.38 -7.80
CA GLN A 321 -3.72 17.56 -8.55
C GLN A 321 -3.13 16.18 -8.83
N GLY A 322 -3.94 15.13 -8.72
CA GLY A 322 -3.52 13.76 -9.01
C GLY A 322 -3.16 12.93 -7.76
N PRO A 323 -2.61 11.72 -7.96
CA PRO A 323 -2.39 10.74 -6.90
C PRO A 323 -1.27 11.11 -5.93
N TYR A 324 -0.44 12.11 -6.24
CA TYR A 324 0.67 12.57 -5.42
C TYR A 324 0.43 13.96 -4.78
N SER A 325 -0.80 14.48 -4.92
CA SER A 325 -1.14 15.81 -4.43
C SER A 325 -0.99 15.93 -2.92
N SER A 326 -0.45 17.08 -2.50
CA SER A 326 -0.35 17.57 -1.11
C SER A 326 -1.67 18.16 -0.59
N THR A 327 -2.75 18.09 -1.37
CA THR A 327 -4.10 18.49 -0.98
C THR A 327 -5.03 17.28 -1.00
N ARG A 328 -6.25 17.42 -0.46
CA ARG A 328 -7.26 16.37 -0.63
C ARG A 328 -7.49 16.13 -2.12
N ARG A 329 -7.56 14.85 -2.47
CA ARG A 329 -7.68 14.37 -3.84
C ARG A 329 -9.13 14.10 -4.08
N CYS A 330 -9.81 15.07 -4.66
CA CYS A 330 -11.25 14.97 -4.78
C CYS A 330 -11.64 14.73 -6.23
N LEU A 331 -12.67 13.92 -6.38
CA LEU A 331 -13.36 13.70 -7.63
C LEU A 331 -14.85 13.75 -7.29
N TYR A 332 -15.63 14.51 -8.04
CA TYR A 332 -17.08 14.55 -7.82
C TYR A 332 -17.51 14.88 -6.39
N LYS A 333 -16.79 15.82 -5.75
CA LYS A 333 -17.00 16.30 -4.37
C LYS A 333 -16.78 15.24 -3.27
N ARG A 334 -16.10 14.15 -3.60
CA ARG A 334 -15.76 13.05 -2.70
C ARG A 334 -14.26 12.86 -2.70
N ASP A 335 -13.70 12.32 -1.63
CA ASP A 335 -12.29 11.94 -1.64
C ASP A 335 -12.07 10.72 -2.54
N SER A 336 -10.92 10.67 -3.21
CA SER A 336 -10.58 9.59 -4.15
C SER A 336 -10.49 8.23 -3.49
N TYR A 337 -10.17 8.15 -2.19
CA TYR A 337 -10.15 6.91 -1.42
C TYR A 337 -11.54 6.28 -1.24
N GLU A 338 -12.62 7.04 -1.43
CA GLU A 338 -13.98 6.51 -1.27
C GLU A 338 -14.36 5.51 -2.38
N TYR A 339 -13.82 5.69 -3.58
CA TYR A 339 -14.09 4.79 -4.71
C TYR A 339 -13.52 3.38 -4.51
N PRO A 340 -12.27 3.23 -4.03
CA PRO A 340 -11.76 1.95 -3.52
C PRO A 340 -12.69 1.27 -2.51
N PHE A 341 -13.24 2.01 -1.53
CA PHE A 341 -14.16 1.45 -0.54
C PHE A 341 -15.45 0.92 -1.18
N GLU A 342 -16.05 1.70 -2.06
CA GLU A 342 -17.28 1.29 -2.77
C GLU A 342 -17.05 0.08 -3.67
N TYR A 343 -15.94 0.08 -4.43
CA TYR A 343 -15.59 -1.02 -5.30
C TYR A 343 -15.37 -2.31 -4.53
N SER A 344 -14.62 -2.26 -3.43
CA SER A 344 -14.42 -3.43 -2.55
C SER A 344 -15.74 -3.96 -2.01
N LYS A 345 -16.67 -3.09 -1.58
CA LYS A 345 -18.00 -3.52 -1.10
C LYS A 345 -18.82 -4.22 -2.18
N GLU A 346 -18.89 -3.65 -3.38
CA GLU A 346 -19.60 -4.28 -4.50
C GLU A 346 -18.94 -5.60 -4.92
N PHE A 347 -17.60 -5.69 -4.90
CA PHE A 347 -16.87 -6.93 -5.17
C PHE A 347 -17.23 -8.06 -4.19
N PHE A 348 -17.21 -7.79 -2.89
CA PHE A 348 -17.57 -8.80 -1.88
C PHE A 348 -19.03 -9.22 -1.98
N LYS A 349 -19.92 -8.26 -2.28
CA LYS A 349 -21.36 -8.50 -2.49
C LYS A 349 -21.64 -9.35 -3.74
N ALA A 350 -20.87 -9.19 -4.81
CA ALA A 350 -21.02 -9.96 -6.04
C ALA A 350 -20.67 -11.45 -5.85
N TYR A 351 -19.79 -11.76 -4.89
CA TYR A 351 -19.24 -13.10 -4.70
C TYR A 351 -19.36 -13.60 -3.26
N PRO A 352 -20.58 -13.76 -2.71
CA PRO A 352 -20.77 -14.04 -1.29
C PRO A 352 -20.22 -15.41 -0.87
N THR A 353 -20.16 -16.39 -1.77
CA THR A 353 -19.84 -17.79 -1.44
C THR A 353 -18.46 -18.25 -1.90
N GLU A 354 -17.79 -17.47 -2.75
CA GLU A 354 -16.49 -17.82 -3.29
C GLU A 354 -15.35 -17.32 -2.39
N ASN A 355 -14.20 -18.00 -2.44
CA ASN A 355 -12.97 -17.49 -1.84
C ASN A 355 -12.57 -16.20 -2.56
N LYS A 356 -12.27 -15.14 -1.80
CA LYS A 356 -12.01 -13.80 -2.35
C LYS A 356 -10.65 -13.28 -1.89
N MET A 357 -9.94 -12.65 -2.81
CA MET A 357 -8.73 -11.89 -2.52
C MET A 357 -8.94 -10.50 -3.10
N MET A 358 -9.05 -9.49 -2.24
CA MET A 358 -9.23 -8.11 -2.66
C MET A 358 -8.05 -7.28 -2.18
N MET A 359 -7.39 -6.58 -3.10
CA MET A 359 -6.35 -5.63 -2.78
C MET A 359 -6.83 -4.18 -2.98
N MET A 360 -6.50 -3.32 -2.02
CA MET A 360 -6.76 -1.90 -2.05
C MET A 360 -5.45 -1.13 -1.92
N THR A 361 -5.20 -0.19 -2.82
CA THR A 361 -4.00 0.65 -2.82
C THR A 361 -4.37 2.11 -2.56
N PHE A 362 -3.76 2.70 -1.54
CA PHE A 362 -3.93 4.10 -1.16
C PHE A 362 -2.62 4.86 -1.27
N MET A 363 -2.67 6.00 -1.97
CA MET A 363 -1.53 6.90 -2.13
C MET A 363 -1.56 8.07 -1.16
N ASP A 364 -2.51 8.13 -0.23
CA ASP A 364 -2.83 9.32 0.58
C ASP A 364 -1.68 9.83 1.47
N MET A 365 -0.65 9.00 1.64
CA MET A 365 0.58 9.34 2.34
C MET A 365 1.75 9.68 1.39
N HIS A 366 1.65 9.38 0.08
CA HIS A 366 2.66 9.69 -0.93
C HIS A 366 2.58 11.17 -1.35
N GLU A 367 2.81 12.06 -0.39
CA GLU A 367 2.83 13.51 -0.59
C GLU A 367 3.75 14.19 0.44
N GLY A 368 4.24 15.40 0.13
CA GLY A 368 5.34 16.03 0.87
C GLY A 368 4.96 16.64 2.23
N THR A 369 3.67 16.85 2.50
CA THR A 369 3.16 17.49 3.73
C THR A 369 2.85 16.50 4.84
N ILE A 370 2.61 15.23 4.52
CA ILE A 370 2.28 14.14 5.47
C ILE A 370 0.89 14.36 6.14
N GLU A 371 0.05 15.21 5.58
CA GLU A 371 -1.20 15.65 6.19
C GLU A 371 -2.45 15.08 5.51
N VAL A 372 -2.35 14.71 4.23
CA VAL A 372 -3.52 14.22 3.47
C VAL A 372 -4.03 12.89 4.02
N ILE A 373 -3.12 12.01 4.45
CA ILE A 373 -3.44 10.70 5.05
C ILE A 373 -4.42 10.78 6.23
N LYS A 374 -4.47 11.89 6.97
CA LYS A 374 -5.37 12.04 8.13
C LYS A 374 -6.84 11.99 7.76
N TYR A 375 -7.18 12.39 6.54
CA TYR A 375 -8.57 12.36 6.06
C TYR A 375 -9.06 10.92 5.82
N LEU A 376 -8.13 9.97 5.63
CA LEU A 376 -8.43 8.55 5.46
C LEU A 376 -8.79 7.84 6.78
N ASP A 377 -8.38 8.33 7.95
CA ASP A 377 -8.50 7.57 9.21
C ASP A 377 -9.94 7.20 9.60
N ASP A 378 -10.83 8.19 9.70
CA ASP A 378 -12.23 7.94 10.06
C ASP A 378 -12.93 7.04 9.03
N PRO A 379 -12.87 7.34 7.71
CA PRO A 379 -13.51 6.49 6.71
C PRO A 379 -12.91 5.09 6.65
N LEU A 380 -11.59 4.93 6.76
CA LEU A 380 -10.93 3.63 6.75
C LEU A 380 -11.36 2.81 7.97
N ALA A 381 -11.33 3.39 9.18
CA ALA A 381 -11.77 2.67 10.37
C ALA A 381 -13.24 2.21 10.28
N ASN A 382 -14.12 3.02 9.69
CA ASN A 382 -15.51 2.64 9.45
C ASN A 382 -15.63 1.54 8.38
N PHE A 383 -14.92 1.68 7.27
CA PHE A 383 -14.87 0.66 6.23
C PHE A 383 -14.35 -0.68 6.76
N LEU A 384 -13.28 -0.68 7.56
CA LEU A 384 -12.74 -1.89 8.18
C LEU A 384 -13.78 -2.58 9.08
N LYS A 385 -14.59 -1.82 9.82
CA LYS A 385 -15.71 -2.36 10.61
C LYS A 385 -16.84 -2.93 9.73
N GLU A 386 -17.12 -2.30 8.59
CA GLU A 386 -18.12 -2.79 7.62
C GLU A 386 -17.66 -4.08 6.92
N MET A 387 -16.36 -4.20 6.63
CA MET A 387 -15.78 -5.36 5.94
C MET A 387 -15.37 -6.50 6.89
N GLU A 388 -15.33 -6.23 8.19
CA GLU A 388 -15.11 -7.26 9.20
C GLU A 388 -16.27 -8.27 9.16
N ASP A 389 -15.92 -9.49 8.81
CA ASP A 389 -16.77 -10.66 8.86
C ASP A 389 -15.95 -11.81 9.42
N GLU A 390 -16.61 -12.81 10.00
CA GLU A 390 -15.94 -14.00 10.49
C GLU A 390 -15.05 -14.61 9.39
N ASN A 391 -15.48 -14.65 8.13
CA ASN A 391 -14.72 -15.31 7.05
C ASN A 391 -13.67 -14.43 6.35
N THR A 392 -13.41 -13.22 6.84
CA THR A 392 -12.50 -12.26 6.20
C THR A 392 -11.29 -11.95 7.07
N THR A 393 -10.12 -12.39 6.61
CA THR A 393 -8.83 -11.93 7.15
C THR A 393 -8.52 -10.55 6.58
N ILE A 394 -8.25 -9.58 7.44
CA ILE A 394 -7.81 -8.24 7.04
C ILE A 394 -6.30 -8.14 7.26
N ILE A 395 -5.56 -7.73 6.24
CA ILE A 395 -4.14 -7.44 6.35
C ILE A 395 -3.88 -6.00 5.93
N PHE A 396 -3.33 -5.23 6.86
CA PHE A 396 -3.00 -3.83 6.66
C PHE A 396 -1.49 -3.67 6.64
N TRP A 397 -0.95 -3.07 5.58
CA TRP A 397 0.50 -2.98 5.42
C TRP A 397 0.94 -1.80 4.57
N SER A 398 2.24 -1.55 4.62
CA SER A 398 2.97 -0.58 3.80
C SER A 398 4.26 -1.22 3.29
N ASP A 399 4.78 -0.72 2.19
CA ASP A 399 6.03 -1.15 1.57
C ASP A 399 7.25 -0.44 2.17
N HIS A 400 7.14 0.87 2.39
CA HIS A 400 8.19 1.69 2.99
C HIS A 400 7.59 2.93 3.69
N GLY A 401 8.43 3.71 4.35
CA GLY A 401 8.07 5.03 4.90
C GLY A 401 8.32 6.17 3.92
N LEU A 402 7.99 7.40 4.33
CA LEU A 402 8.02 8.57 3.44
C LEU A 402 9.44 8.92 2.96
N HIS A 403 9.66 8.79 1.65
CA HIS A 403 10.90 9.11 0.97
C HIS A 403 10.92 10.47 0.24
N LEU A 404 9.81 11.22 0.25
CA LEU A 404 9.69 12.45 -0.53
C LEU A 404 10.57 13.56 0.06
N TRP A 405 11.49 14.04 -0.77
CA TRP A 405 12.54 14.98 -0.37
C TRP A 405 11.97 16.39 -0.24
N GLY A 406 12.02 16.92 0.98
CA GLY A 406 11.54 18.28 1.27
C GLY A 406 12.15 18.83 2.55
N ILE A 407 11.59 19.95 3.03
CA ILE A 407 12.09 20.62 4.24
C ILE A 407 12.08 19.70 5.46
N ILE A 408 11.09 18.83 5.57
CA ILE A 408 10.94 17.88 6.68
C ILE A 408 12.13 16.90 6.71
N MET A 409 12.55 16.42 5.54
CA MET A 409 13.68 15.50 5.43
C MET A 409 15.03 16.19 5.65
N ALA A 410 15.17 17.45 5.20
CA ALA A 410 16.34 18.25 5.53
C ALA A 410 16.48 18.48 7.05
N LEU A 411 15.35 18.57 7.77
CA LEU A 411 15.32 18.75 9.23
C LEU A 411 15.59 17.46 10.02
N SER A 412 15.29 16.27 9.45
CA SER A 412 15.47 14.96 10.10
C SER A 412 16.90 14.40 10.07
N ARG A 413 17.87 15.19 9.60
CA ARG A 413 19.32 14.87 9.63
C ARG A 413 19.65 13.48 9.05
N GLU A 414 19.11 13.18 7.86
CA GLU A 414 19.28 11.95 7.03
C GLU A 414 19.02 10.61 7.75
N SER A 415 19.66 10.35 8.88
CA SER A 415 19.55 9.14 9.70
C SER A 415 18.12 8.81 10.17
N GLN A 416 17.36 9.73 10.76
CA GLN A 416 16.01 9.41 11.28
C GLN A 416 15.00 9.21 10.15
N ALA A 417 14.99 10.08 9.14
CA ALA A 417 14.14 9.87 7.95
C ALA A 417 14.45 8.53 7.31
N TYR A 418 15.73 8.16 7.20
CA TYR A 418 16.12 6.88 6.63
C TYR A 418 15.60 5.68 7.44
N ILE A 419 15.60 5.75 8.78
CA ILE A 419 15.05 4.69 9.62
C ILE A 419 13.52 4.59 9.41
N GLU A 420 12.79 5.71 9.40
CA GLU A 420 11.34 5.68 9.13
C GLU A 420 11.02 5.12 7.74
N VAL A 421 11.80 5.51 6.72
CA VAL A 421 11.69 4.99 5.36
C VAL A 421 11.83 3.47 5.31
N MET A 422 12.75 2.90 6.08
CA MET A 422 12.99 1.45 6.07
C MET A 422 12.13 0.66 7.07
N ASN A 423 11.22 1.32 7.80
CA ASN A 423 10.39 0.72 8.87
C ASN A 423 8.87 0.84 8.59
N PRO A 424 8.36 0.16 7.54
CA PRO A 424 6.93 -0.03 7.32
C PRO A 424 6.31 -1.00 8.36
N PHE A 425 5.08 -1.47 8.11
CA PHE A 425 4.36 -2.35 9.02
C PHE A 425 3.56 -3.43 8.27
N ILE A 426 3.25 -4.52 8.98
CA ILE A 426 2.17 -5.46 8.66
C ILE A 426 1.34 -5.65 9.93
N ILE A 427 0.02 -5.55 9.80
CA ILE A 427 -0.95 -5.91 10.83
C ILE A 427 -1.93 -6.90 10.23
N ILE A 428 -2.11 -8.04 10.89
CA ILE A 428 -3.05 -9.09 10.48
C ILE A 428 -4.15 -9.18 11.53
N ASN A 429 -5.40 -9.20 11.09
CA ASN A 429 -6.56 -9.37 11.95
C ASN A 429 -7.44 -10.52 11.48
N ASN A 430 -8.12 -11.17 12.44
CA ASN A 430 -9.07 -12.25 12.22
C ASN A 430 -8.47 -13.44 11.47
N MET A 431 -7.29 -13.89 11.88
CA MET A 431 -6.74 -15.12 11.33
C MET A 431 -7.31 -16.35 12.02
N GLN A 432 -7.75 -17.33 11.24
CA GLN A 432 -8.23 -18.62 11.75
C GLN A 432 -7.83 -19.76 10.83
N GLY A 433 -7.93 -20.97 11.35
CA GLY A 433 -7.56 -22.20 10.62
C GLY A 433 -6.07 -22.54 10.67
N LEU A 434 -5.29 -21.81 11.47
CA LEU A 434 -3.91 -22.18 11.78
C LEU A 434 -3.85 -23.37 12.73
N THR A 435 -2.81 -24.18 12.61
CA THR A 435 -2.45 -25.14 13.66
C THR A 435 -1.92 -24.40 14.89
N ILE A 436 -1.96 -25.04 16.06
CA ILE A 436 -1.40 -24.48 17.31
C ILE A 436 0.07 -24.07 17.12
N GLU A 437 0.85 -24.85 16.38
CA GLU A 437 2.25 -24.55 16.11
C GLU A 437 2.41 -23.33 15.19
N GLN A 438 1.59 -23.21 14.14
CA GLN A 438 1.61 -22.07 13.23
C GLN A 438 1.20 -20.78 13.94
N GLU A 439 0.16 -20.82 14.78
CA GLU A 439 -0.28 -19.70 15.61
C GLU A 439 0.84 -19.25 16.55
N HIS A 440 1.49 -20.21 17.22
CA HIS A 440 2.62 -19.93 18.09
C HIS A 440 3.79 -19.27 17.34
N TYR A 441 4.15 -19.78 16.15
CA TYR A 441 5.23 -19.18 15.37
C TYR A 441 4.89 -17.78 14.89
N LEU A 442 3.66 -17.58 14.43
CA LEU A 442 3.20 -16.25 14.06
C LEU A 442 3.30 -15.26 15.23
N ASP A 443 2.91 -15.69 16.44
CA ASP A 443 3.01 -14.87 17.66
C ASP A 443 4.45 -14.45 17.96
N VAL A 444 5.39 -15.39 17.99
CA VAL A 444 6.79 -15.07 18.28
C VAL A 444 7.46 -14.29 17.15
N ASN A 445 7.01 -14.48 15.91
CA ASN A 445 7.56 -13.79 14.73
C ASN A 445 7.15 -12.32 14.65
N GLN A 446 6.15 -11.87 15.40
CA GLN A 446 5.82 -10.44 15.52
C GLN A 446 7.04 -9.59 15.94
N GLN A 447 7.94 -10.19 16.74
CA GLN A 447 9.17 -9.56 17.23
C GLN A 447 10.40 -9.88 16.36
N LYS A 448 10.28 -10.61 15.26
CA LYS A 448 11.41 -10.96 14.39
C LYS A 448 11.59 -9.93 13.29
N LEU A 449 12.84 -9.76 12.84
CA LEU A 449 13.13 -9.02 11.61
C LEU A 449 12.55 -9.80 10.43
N VAL A 450 11.61 -9.20 9.71
CA VAL A 450 10.94 -9.81 8.56
C VAL A 450 11.04 -8.91 7.33
N THR A 451 10.78 -9.49 6.17
CA THR A 451 10.81 -8.79 4.88
C THR A 451 9.57 -9.14 4.06
N HIS A 452 9.41 -8.45 2.95
CA HIS A 452 8.32 -8.67 2.00
C HIS A 452 8.33 -10.07 1.36
N ILE A 453 9.47 -10.77 1.34
CA ILE A 453 9.54 -12.19 0.96
C ILE A 453 8.80 -13.07 1.98
N HIS A 454 8.97 -12.79 3.28
CA HIS A 454 8.26 -13.52 4.33
C HIS A 454 6.75 -13.34 4.19
N PHE A 455 6.33 -12.12 3.87
CA PHE A 455 4.93 -11.80 3.67
C PHE A 455 4.35 -12.44 2.40
N HIS A 456 5.06 -12.37 1.26
CA HIS A 456 4.67 -13.08 0.03
C HIS A 456 4.44 -14.58 0.29
N ASN A 457 5.39 -15.23 0.97
CA ASN A 457 5.30 -16.65 1.28
C ASN A 457 4.17 -16.98 2.26
N PHE A 458 3.90 -16.09 3.22
CA PHE A 458 2.73 -16.20 4.08
C PHE A 458 1.43 -16.17 3.25
N LEU A 459 1.31 -15.27 2.26
CA LEU A 459 0.13 -15.20 1.40
C LEU A 459 -0.02 -16.44 0.50
N LYS A 460 1.08 -17.01 0.00
CA LYS A 460 1.06 -18.31 -0.71
C LYS A 460 0.61 -19.46 0.18
N PHE A 461 1.06 -19.48 1.43
CA PHE A 461 0.55 -20.42 2.44
C PHE A 461 -0.96 -20.22 2.63
N PHE A 462 -1.41 -18.98 2.85
CA PHE A 462 -2.83 -18.68 3.06
C PHE A 462 -3.72 -19.13 1.90
N ALA A 463 -3.26 -18.89 0.66
CA ALA A 463 -3.97 -19.28 -0.54
C ALA A 463 -4.08 -20.82 -0.68
N SER A 464 -3.00 -21.56 -0.37
CA SER A 464 -2.91 -22.99 -0.70
C SER A 464 -3.12 -23.96 0.46
N GLY A 465 -3.01 -23.48 1.70
CA GLY A 465 -2.88 -24.31 2.91
C GLY A 465 -1.55 -25.07 3.03
N LYS A 466 -0.65 -24.94 2.05
CA LYS A 466 0.62 -25.67 2.00
C LYS A 466 1.75 -24.76 2.44
N VAL A 467 2.54 -25.22 3.42
CA VAL A 467 3.73 -24.50 3.87
C VAL A 467 4.73 -24.46 2.71
N PRO A 468 5.13 -23.26 2.21
CA PRO A 468 6.16 -23.12 1.20
C PRO A 468 7.48 -23.75 1.65
N GLN A 469 8.27 -24.24 0.70
CA GLN A 469 9.59 -24.80 0.98
C GLN A 469 10.57 -23.76 1.54
N SER A 470 10.35 -22.48 1.22
CA SER A 470 11.13 -21.36 1.75
C SER A 470 10.96 -21.25 3.27
N ARG A 471 12.09 -21.13 3.98
CA ARG A 471 12.10 -20.85 5.43
C ARG A 471 11.65 -19.42 5.76
N MET A 472 11.68 -18.52 4.79
CA MET A 472 11.22 -17.13 4.95
C MET A 472 9.70 -17.08 4.82
N ASN A 473 9.00 -17.48 5.88
CA ASN A 473 7.53 -17.44 5.97
C ASN A 473 7.10 -17.16 7.41
N LEU A 474 6.12 -16.27 7.60
CA LEU A 474 5.64 -15.83 8.90
C LEU A 474 5.02 -16.95 9.77
N ILE A 475 4.59 -18.07 9.19
CA ILE A 475 4.05 -19.23 9.94
C ILE A 475 5.09 -20.29 10.32
N ASN A 476 6.36 -20.10 9.93
CA ASN A 476 7.46 -20.99 10.29
C ASN A 476 8.26 -20.42 11.46
N LYS A 477 8.97 -21.28 12.19
CA LYS A 477 9.99 -20.80 13.13
C LYS A 477 11.09 -20.05 12.37
N LEU A 478 11.17 -18.74 12.54
CA LEU A 478 12.23 -17.93 11.95
C LEU A 478 13.54 -18.08 12.72
N GLY A 479 14.65 -17.96 11.98
CA GLY A 479 16.01 -18.07 12.51
C GLY A 479 16.45 -16.84 13.31
N SER A 480 17.75 -16.56 13.26
CA SER A 480 18.31 -15.34 13.84
C SER A 480 18.00 -14.14 12.94
N ASP A 481 17.69 -12.99 13.54
CA ASP A 481 17.53 -11.73 12.81
C ASP A 481 18.80 -11.34 12.04
N ARG A 482 19.97 -11.82 12.48
CA ARG A 482 21.23 -11.64 11.76
C ARG A 482 21.19 -12.23 10.35
N GLU A 483 20.58 -13.41 10.16
CA GLU A 483 20.48 -14.05 8.85
C GLU A 483 19.62 -13.20 7.90
N VAL A 484 18.53 -12.63 8.41
CA VAL A 484 17.65 -11.74 7.65
C VAL A 484 18.34 -10.40 7.37
N CYS A 485 19.09 -9.86 8.34
CA CYS A 485 19.87 -8.64 8.19
C CYS A 485 20.97 -8.81 7.12
N ASP A 486 21.68 -9.94 7.13
CA ASP A 486 22.67 -10.29 6.12
C ASP A 486 22.02 -10.42 4.73
N PHE A 487 20.80 -10.97 4.68
CA PHE A 487 20.01 -11.09 3.45
C PHE A 487 19.57 -9.74 2.88
N ILE A 488 19.12 -8.81 3.74
CA ILE A 488 18.78 -7.42 3.38
C ILE A 488 20.02 -6.68 2.87
N GLY A 489 21.14 -6.82 3.58
CA GLY A 489 22.42 -6.30 3.15
C GLY A 489 22.79 -4.94 3.73
N SER A 490 23.35 -4.08 2.89
CA SER A 490 23.91 -2.77 3.27
C SER A 490 22.88 -1.82 3.88
N ARG A 491 21.59 -2.07 3.65
CA ARG A 491 20.47 -1.27 4.16
C ARG A 491 19.85 -1.79 5.44
N CYS A 492 20.32 -2.91 5.99
CA CYS A 492 19.80 -3.41 7.25
C CYS A 492 19.94 -2.36 8.38
N LEU A 493 18.84 -2.15 9.13
CA LEU A 493 18.77 -1.16 10.22
C LEU A 493 19.30 -1.67 11.57
N CYS A 494 19.61 -2.95 11.74
CA CYS A 494 20.01 -3.50 13.05
C CYS A 494 21.35 -2.94 13.52
N GLU A 495 21.38 -2.26 14.66
CA GLU A 495 22.62 -1.67 15.21
C GLU A 495 23.63 -2.71 15.71
N ASN A 496 23.12 -3.83 16.22
CA ASN A 496 23.91 -4.90 16.82
C ASN A 496 24.47 -5.91 15.81
N PHE A 497 24.14 -5.78 14.52
CA PHE A 497 24.63 -6.69 13.47
C PHE A 497 25.50 -5.95 12.45
N PRO A 498 26.62 -6.56 12.00
CA PRO A 498 27.44 -5.97 10.96
C PRO A 498 26.65 -5.94 9.64
N LYS A 499 26.68 -4.81 8.94
CA LYS A 499 26.05 -4.68 7.62
C LYS A 499 26.90 -5.42 6.59
N THR A 500 26.28 -6.25 5.77
CA THR A 500 26.97 -6.86 4.62
C THR A 500 26.98 -5.88 3.45
N ILE A 501 27.88 -6.09 2.49
CA ILE A 501 28.02 -5.25 1.30
C ILE A 501 26.99 -5.56 0.21
N ARG A 502 25.90 -6.27 0.52
CA ARG A 502 24.90 -6.64 -0.48
C ARG A 502 24.05 -5.41 -0.86
N TYR A 503 23.96 -5.14 -2.16
CA TYR A 503 23.20 -4.05 -2.77
C TYR A 503 21.86 -4.55 -3.31
N GLN A 504 20.77 -3.81 -3.12
CA GLN A 504 19.42 -4.28 -3.48
C GLN A 504 18.61 -3.28 -4.32
N ARG A 505 19.17 -2.11 -4.66
CA ARG A 505 18.46 -1.11 -5.48
C ARG A 505 18.48 -1.52 -6.95
N TRP A 506 17.34 -1.44 -7.59
CA TRP A 506 17.25 -1.73 -9.02
C TRP A 506 17.82 -0.57 -9.85
N PRO A 507 18.42 -0.88 -11.02
CA PRO A 507 18.84 0.15 -11.96
C PRO A 507 17.64 0.94 -12.50
N ASP A 508 17.81 2.25 -12.67
CA ASP A 508 16.78 3.16 -13.19
C ASP A 508 16.65 3.05 -14.73
N TYR A 509 16.38 1.85 -15.28
CA TYR A 509 16.24 1.61 -16.73
C TYR A 509 15.06 2.32 -17.39
#